data_AF-A0A497I7E0-F1
#
_entry.id   AF-A0A497I7E0-F1
#
_cell.length_a   1.000
_cell.length_b   1.000
_cell.length_c   1.000
_cell.angle_alpha   90.00
_cell.angle_beta   90.00
_cell.angle_gamma   90.00
#
_symmetry.space_group_name_H-M   'P 1'
#
loop_
_entity.id
_entity.type
_entity.pdbx_description
1 polymer ?
#
loop_
_entity_poly.entity_id
_entity_poly.type
_entity_poly.pdbx_seq_one_letter_code
_entity_poly.pdbx_strand_id
1 'polypeptide(L)' 'MKAVKARVTRGLPHGSWVLACDNSGARILKVISVKKLKTVKGRCPAAGVGDWILASVV' A
#
# COMPACT_ATOMS: atom_id res chain seq x y z
N MET A 1 5.12 -0.14 -14.01
CA MET A 1 6.11 0.19 -12.98
C MET A 1 7.44 -0.37 -13.43
N LYS A 2 8.56 0.27 -13.10
CA LYS A 2 9.89 -0.33 -13.32
C LYS A 2 10.02 -1.58 -12.46
N ALA A 3 10.75 -2.57 -12.95
CA ALA A 3 10.93 -3.82 -12.24
C ALA A 3 11.70 -3.60 -10.92
N VAL A 4 11.20 -4.19 -9.83
CA VAL A 4 11.90 -4.28 -8.55
C VAL A 4 12.74 -5.56 -8.58
N LYS A 5 14.04 -5.48 -8.32
CA LYS A 5 14.97 -6.64 -8.32
C LYS A 5 14.82 -7.52 -7.06
N ALA A 6 13.59 -7.75 -6.60
CA ALA A 6 13.28 -8.57 -5.42
C ALA A 6 11.89 -9.20 -5.52
N ARG A 7 11.71 -10.35 -4.86
CA ARG A 7 10.37 -10.92 -4.62
C ARG A 7 9.82 -10.33 -3.32
N VAL A 8 8.82 -9.45 -3.46
CA VAL A 8 8.24 -8.72 -2.32
C VAL A 8 6.98 -9.43 -1.81
N THR A 9 6.98 -9.82 -0.55
CA THR A 9 5.76 -10.27 0.16
C THR A 9 4.90 -9.06 0.49
N ARG A 10 3.59 -9.13 0.17
CA ARG A 10 2.66 -8.03 0.45
C ARG A 10 2.10 -8.16 1.87
N GLY A 11 2.67 -7.41 2.80
CA GLY A 11 2.33 -7.45 4.23
C GLY A 11 1.34 -6.37 4.71
N LEU A 12 0.88 -5.49 3.82
CA LEU A 12 0.04 -4.33 4.18
C LEU A 12 -1.37 -4.47 3.57
N PRO A 13 -2.29 -5.25 4.17
CA PRO A 13 -3.66 -5.37 3.69
C PRO A 13 -4.43 -4.03 3.69
N HIS A 14 -5.56 -4.00 2.99
CA HIS A 14 -6.52 -2.90 3.05
C HIS A 14 -6.81 -2.52 4.51
N GLY A 15 -6.77 -1.22 4.80
CA GLY A 15 -7.00 -0.67 6.13
C GLY A 15 -5.76 -0.61 7.03
N SER A 16 -4.61 -1.17 6.62
CA SER A 16 -3.35 -1.04 7.36
C SER A 16 -2.95 0.42 7.57
N TRP A 17 -2.34 0.70 8.71
CA TRP A 17 -1.73 1.99 9.02
C TRP A 17 -0.23 1.94 8.77
N VAL A 18 0.29 2.98 8.15
CA VAL A 18 1.73 3.16 7.89
C VAL A 18 2.12 4.59 8.24
N LEU A 19 3.38 4.80 8.60
CA LEU A 19 3.90 6.14 8.83
C LEU A 19 4.08 6.87 7.50
N ALA A 20 3.73 8.15 7.48
CA ALA A 20 4.15 9.06 6.42
C ALA A 20 5.63 9.42 6.65
N CYS A 21 6.48 9.14 5.66
CA CYS A 21 7.92 9.39 5.73
C CYS A 21 8.33 10.54 4.79
N ASP A 22 7.60 11.66 4.87
CA ASP A 22 7.89 12.89 4.11
C ASP A 22 7.64 14.13 4.99
N ASN A 23 7.78 15.32 4.42
CA ASN A 23 7.56 16.60 5.08
C ASN A 23 6.22 17.26 4.70
N SER A 24 5.23 16.47 4.28
CA SER A 24 3.90 16.97 3.88
C SER A 24 3.02 17.43 5.05
N GLY A 25 3.38 17.07 6.29
CA GLY A 25 2.59 17.28 7.50
C GLY A 25 1.69 16.10 7.88
N ALA A 26 1.51 15.12 6.99
CA ALA A 26 0.88 13.86 7.35
C ALA A 26 1.78 13.07 8.31
N ARG A 27 1.18 12.36 9.28
CA ARG A 27 1.92 11.49 10.23
C ARG A 27 1.60 10.01 10.02
N ILE A 28 0.32 9.69 9.88
CA ILE A 28 -0.16 8.32 9.69
C ILE A 28 -1.03 8.28 8.43
N LEU A 29 -0.83 7.23 7.62
CA LEU A 29 -1.58 6.95 6.42
C LEU A 29 -2.32 5.63 6.56
N LYS A 30 -3.60 5.61 6.19
CA LYS A 30 -4.41 4.39 6.06
C LYS A 30 -4.45 3.93 4.61
N VAL A 31 -4.10 2.67 4.35
CA VAL A 31 -4.13 2.07 3.00
C VAL A 31 -5.58 1.85 2.56
N ILE A 32 -6.00 2.47 1.46
CA ILE A 32 -7.36 2.33 0.91
C ILE A 32 -7.37 1.35 -0.26
N SER A 33 -6.48 1.49 -1.23
CA SER A 33 -6.41 0.56 -2.37
C SER A 33 -5.01 0.50 -2.97
N VAL A 34 -4.73 -0.56 -3.73
CA VAL A 34 -3.45 -0.76 -4.42
C VAL A 34 -3.65 -0.61 -5.92
N LYS A 35 -2.92 0.32 -6.52
CA LYS A 35 -3.10 0.71 -7.93
C LYS A 35 -2.82 -0.48 -8.85
N LYS A 36 -3.77 -0.74 -9.78
CA LYS A 36 -3.72 -1.83 -10.77
C LYS A 36 -3.71 -3.26 -10.18
N LEU A 37 -3.92 -3.43 -8.88
CA LEU A 37 -4.02 -4.75 -8.27
C LEU A 37 -5.43 -5.32 -8.49
N LYS A 38 -5.52 -6.51 -9.09
CA LYS A 38 -6.75 -7.32 -9.13
C LYS A 38 -6.64 -8.44 -8.11
N THR A 39 -7.71 -8.67 -7.36
CA THR A 39 -7.82 -9.77 -6.41
C THR A 39 -8.91 -10.74 -6.84
N VAL A 40 -9.10 -11.81 -6.06
CA VAL A 40 -10.17 -12.79 -6.21
C VAL A 40 -11.16 -12.66 -5.05
N LYS A 41 -12.35 -13.25 -5.20
CA LYS A 41 -13.39 -13.26 -4.16
C LYS A 41 -12.81 -13.73 -2.82
N GLY A 42 -13.06 -12.98 -1.76
CA GLY A 42 -12.60 -13.28 -0.40
C GLY A 42 -11.16 -12.86 -0.08
N ARG A 43 -10.38 -12.33 -1.03
CA ARG A 43 -9.01 -11.85 -0.79
C ARG A 43 -8.98 -10.33 -0.62
N CYS A 44 -8.56 -9.87 0.55
CA CYS A 44 -8.24 -8.47 0.79
C CYS A 44 -7.06 -8.04 -0.11
N PRO A 45 -7.14 -6.90 -0.81
CA PRO A 45 -5.98 -6.35 -1.49
C PRO A 45 -4.92 -5.99 -0.43
N ALA A 46 -3.66 -6.21 -0.76
CA ALA A 46 -2.54 -5.89 0.10
C ALA A 46 -1.43 -5.24 -0.72
N ALA A 47 -0.69 -4.32 -0.11
CA ALA A 47 0.46 -3.65 -0.68
C ALA A 47 1.76 -4.27 -0.18
N GLY A 48 2.80 -4.16 -1.01
CA GLY A 48 4.20 -4.37 -0.63
C GLY A 48 5.06 -3.18 -1.00
N VAL A 49 6.35 -3.29 -0.70
CA VAL A 49 7.35 -2.29 -1.09
C VAL A 49 7.35 -2.08 -2.61
N GLY A 50 7.25 -0.84 -3.05
CA GLY A 50 7.22 -0.44 -4.46
C GLY A 50 5.83 -0.38 -5.09
N ASP A 51 4.79 -0.85 -4.40
CA ASP A 51 3.41 -0.67 -4.84
C ASP A 51 2.97 0.79 -4.68
N TRP A 52 2.11 1.25 -5.59
CA TRP A 52 1.45 2.54 -5.47
C TRP A 52 0.09 2.34 -4.81
N ILE A 53 -0.20 3.12 -3.77
CA ILE A 53 -1.45 3.02 -3.02
C ILE A 53 -2.26 4.31 -3.11
N LEU A 54 -3.58 4.18 -3.03
CA LEU A 54 -4.45 5.25 -2.56
C LEU A 54 -4.46 5.18 -1.03
N ALA A 55 -4.21 6.31 -0.38
CA ALA A 55 -4.17 6.41 1.07
C ALA A 55 -5.02 7.59 1.58
N SER A 56 -5.44 7.50 2.84
CA SER A 56 -6.07 8.59 3.59
C SER A 56 -5.16 8.99 4.74
N VAL A 57 -4.99 10.30 4.96
CA VAL A 57 -4.34 10.82 6.16
C VAL A 57 -5.28 10.62 7.35
N VAL A 58 -4.73 10.26 8.50
CA VAL A 58 -5.43 10.10 9.79
C VAL A 58 -4.88 11.10 10.80
#